data_AF-A0AAD2GEJ1-F1
#
_entry.id   AF-A0AAD2GEJ1-F1
#
_cell.length_a   1.000
_cell.length_b   1.000
_cell.length_c   1.000
_cell.angle_alpha   90.00
_cell.angle_beta   90.00
_cell.angle_gamma   90.00
#
_symmetry.space_group_name_H-M   'P 1'
#
loop_
_entity.id
_entity.type
_entity.pdbx_description
1 polymer ?
#
loop_
_entity_poly.entity_id
_entity_poly.type
_entity_poly.pdbx_seq_one_letter_code
_entity_poly.pdbx_strand_id
1 'polypeptide(L)'
;MYNYKIKKDHSGVLQLDKLHGNTNWMPAAKVEIDLLAMYKVLVDMGRGTPTPKDHQKFQVQLVNALKHCDKDKPRLLPYGDFTYVPPNKTKPHCLLTD
;
A
#
# COMPACT_ATOMS: atom_id res chain seq x y z
N MET A 1 0.46 12.29 19.70
CA MET A 1 1.14 11.05 19.27
C MET A 1 2.63 11.24 19.48
N TYR A 2 3.10 11.06 20.72
CA TYR A 2 4.50 11.27 21.12
C TYR A 2 5.09 9.94 21.61
N ASN A 3 6.38 9.70 21.36
CA ASN A 3 7.19 8.56 21.82
C ASN A 3 7.06 7.21 21.11
N TYR A 4 6.32 7.10 20.00
CA TYR A 4 6.34 5.88 19.17
C TYR A 4 7.29 6.02 17.98
N LYS A 5 8.28 5.12 17.90
CA LYS A 5 9.20 5.05 16.76
C LYS A 5 8.58 4.17 15.68
N ILE A 6 8.03 4.78 14.63
CA ILE A 6 7.54 4.07 13.44
C ILE A 6 8.64 4.12 12.37
N LYS A 7 8.98 2.97 11.79
CA LYS A 7 9.88 2.89 10.63
C LYS A 7 9.11 3.21 9.36
N LYS A 8 9.78 3.85 8.40
CA LYS A 8 9.18 4.18 7.09
C LYS A 8 8.97 2.92 6.25
N ASP A 9 9.94 2.02 6.26
CA ASP A 9 9.87 0.77 5.50
C ASP A 9 9.05 -0.29 6.23
N HIS A 10 8.24 -1.03 5.47
CA HIS A 10 7.42 -2.11 6.01
C HIS A 10 8.27 -3.21 6.69
N SER A 11 9.42 -3.55 6.11
CA SER A 11 10.37 -4.50 6.71
C SER A 11 10.90 -4.02 8.06
N GLY A 12 11.19 -2.72 8.19
CA GLY A 12 11.62 -2.11 9.44
C GLY A 12 10.54 -2.11 10.52
N VAL A 13 9.28 -1.97 10.10
CA VAL A 13 8.12 -2.03 11.01
C VAL A 13 7.90 -3.46 11.51
N LEU A 14 8.00 -4.47 10.66
CA LEU A 14 7.93 -5.87 11.07
C LEU A 14 9.08 -6.28 12.01
N GLN A 15 10.27 -5.72 11.81
CA GLN A 15 11.39 -5.93 12.74
C GLN A 15 11.12 -5.31 14.11
N LEU A 16 10.53 -4.11 14.16
CA LEU A 16 10.14 -3.49 15.42
C LEU A 16 9.05 -4.29 16.14
N ASP A 17 8.08 -4.82 15.40
CA ASP A 17 7.03 -5.69 15.94
C ASP A 17 7.67 -6.92 16.62
N LYS A 18 8.60 -7.59 15.92
CA LYS A 18 9.37 -8.72 16.47
C LYS A 18 10.21 -8.36 17.69
N LEU A 19 10.89 -7.22 17.67
CA LEU A 19 11.71 -6.76 18.79
C LEU A 19 10.88 -6.49 20.05
N HIS A 20 9.63 -6.05 19.88
CA HIS A 20 8.71 -5.77 20.98
C HIS A 20 7.81 -6.97 21.33
N GLY A 21 7.95 -8.10 20.64
CA GLY A 21 7.08 -9.28 20.83
C GLY A 21 5.64 -9.07 20.36
N ASN A 22 5.40 -8.04 19.56
CA ASN A 22 4.09 -7.71 19.01
C ASN A 22 3.92 -8.33 17.61
N THR A 23 2.65 -8.50 17.23
CA THR A 23 2.27 -9.00 15.90
C THR A 23 1.18 -8.13 15.28
N ASN A 24 1.15 -6.84 15.60
CA ASN A 24 0.02 -5.96 15.25
C ASN A 24 0.09 -5.45 13.80
N TRP A 25 1.31 -5.29 13.26
CA TRP A 25 1.50 -4.69 11.94
C TRP A 25 1.15 -5.62 10.78
N MET A 26 1.42 -6.92 10.93
CA MET A 26 1.14 -7.91 9.89
C MET A 26 -0.38 -8.13 9.67
N PRO A 27 -1.22 -8.31 10.71
CA PRO A 27 -2.67 -8.36 10.59
C PRO A 27 -3.25 -7.05 10.06
N ALA A 28 -2.74 -5.90 10.52
CA ALA A 28 -3.21 -4.61 10.04
C ALA A 28 -2.93 -4.42 8.54
N ALA A 29 -1.77 -4.86 8.06
CA ALA A 29 -1.44 -4.84 6.63
C ALA A 29 -2.36 -5.76 5.82
N LYS A 30 -2.64 -6.96 6.34
CA LYS A 30 -3.57 -7.89 5.72
C LYS A 30 -4.98 -7.29 5.58
N VAL A 31 -5.50 -6.66 6.63
CA VAL A 31 -6.81 -6.00 6.58
C VAL A 31 -6.87 -4.92 5.49
N GLU A 32 -5.82 -4.12 5.34
CA GLU A 32 -5.79 -3.09 4.28
C GLU A 32 -5.83 -3.73 2.88
N ILE A 33 -5.05 -4.78 2.63
CA ILE A 33 -5.05 -5.51 1.34
C ILE A 33 -6.42 -6.17 1.09
N ASP A 34 -7.00 -6.81 2.10
CA ASP A 34 -8.32 -7.43 2.01
C ASP A 34 -9.40 -6.39 1.67
N LEU A 35 -9.34 -5.19 2.25
CA LEU A 35 -10.24 -4.09 1.92
C LEU A 35 -10.05 -3.61 0.48
N LEU A 36 -8.81 -3.45 -0.01
CA LEU A 36 -8.54 -3.06 -1.39
C LEU A 36 -9.09 -4.06 -2.40
N ALA A 37 -8.94 -5.36 -2.10
CA ALA A 37 -9.52 -6.44 -2.89
C ALA A 37 -11.07 -6.41 -2.83
N MET A 38 -11.65 -6.21 -1.65
CA MET A 38 -13.10 -6.13 -1.45
C MET A 38 -13.73 -4.99 -2.26
N TYR A 39 -13.10 -3.81 -2.28
CA TYR A 39 -13.57 -2.67 -3.05
C TYR A 39 -13.21 -2.73 -4.55
N LYS A 40 -12.49 -3.76 -4.99
CA LYS A 40 -12.04 -3.96 -6.38
C LYS A 40 -11.35 -2.71 -6.95
N VAL A 41 -10.59 -2.01 -6.10
CA VAL A 41 -9.89 -0.79 -6.51
C VAL A 41 -8.69 -1.11 -7.41
N LEU A 42 -8.16 -2.33 -7.27
CA LEU A 42 -6.93 -2.77 -7.90
C LEU A 42 -7.16 -4.17 -8.47
N VAL A 43 -6.66 -4.39 -9.70
CA VAL A 43 -6.71 -5.69 -10.37
C VAL A 43 -5.31 -6.29 -10.30
N ASP A 44 -5.20 -7.41 -9.60
CA ASP A 44 -4.00 -8.23 -9.61
C ASP A 44 -3.97 -9.09 -10.89
N MET A 45 -2.93 -8.91 -11.70
CA MET A 45 -2.70 -9.70 -12.92
C MET A 45 -1.65 -10.79 -12.72
N GLY A 46 -1.01 -10.84 -11.56
CA GLY A 46 0.09 -11.74 -11.27
C GLY A 46 1.45 -11.20 -11.69
N ARG A 47 2.49 -11.83 -11.15
CA ARG A 47 3.88 -11.39 -11.34
C ARG A 47 4.38 -11.70 -12.74
N GLY A 48 4.92 -10.68 -13.43
CA GLY A 48 5.54 -10.83 -14.74
C GLY A 48 4.58 -10.76 -15.92
N THR A 49 3.29 -10.49 -15.70
CA THR A 49 2.36 -10.24 -16.80
C THR A 49 2.66 -8.91 -17.49
N PRO A 50 2.62 -8.87 -18.82
CA PRO A 50 2.75 -7.63 -19.56
C PRO A 50 1.61 -6.67 -19.21
N THR A 51 1.93 -5.38 -19.06
CA THR A 51 0.93 -4.35 -18.83
C THR A 51 -0.03 -4.28 -20.02
N PRO A 52 -1.35 -4.39 -19.81
CA PRO A 52 -2.36 -4.25 -20.85
C PRO A 52 -2.24 -2.91 -21.58
N LYS A 53 -2.71 -2.90 -22.83
CA LYS A 53 -2.87 -1.67 -23.59
C LYS A 53 -3.78 -0.71 -22.80
N ASP A 54 -3.43 0.57 -22.79
CA ASP A 54 -4.14 1.65 -22.07
C ASP A 54 -4.08 1.63 -20.54
N HIS A 55 -3.21 0.80 -19.95
CA HIS A 55 -2.96 0.79 -18.50
C HIS A 55 -1.55 1.24 -18.17
N GLN A 56 -1.40 1.95 -17.05
CA GLN A 56 -0.11 2.40 -16.55
C GLN A 56 0.28 1.60 -15.31
N LYS A 57 1.51 1.08 -15.33
CA LYS A 57 2.15 0.46 -14.17
C LYS A 57 2.67 1.56 -13.26
N PHE A 58 2.32 1.51 -11.98
CA PHE A 58 2.84 2.43 -10.96
C PHE A 58 3.34 1.63 -9.76
N GLN A 59 4.34 2.18 -9.08
CA GLN A 59 4.85 1.62 -7.83
C GLN A 59 3.99 2.09 -6.67
N VAL A 60 3.87 1.25 -5.64
CA VAL A 60 3.18 1.60 -4.40
C VAL A 60 4.12 1.48 -3.21
N GLN A 61 3.78 2.19 -2.15
CA GLN A 61 4.42 2.08 -0.84
C GLN A 61 3.36 1.88 0.23
N LEU A 62 3.67 1.04 1.22
CA LEU A 62 2.83 0.88 2.41
C LEU A 62 3.28 1.88 3.47
N VAL A 63 2.49 2.93 3.68
CA VAL A 63 2.77 3.97 4.67
C VAL A 63 2.13 3.59 6.00
N ASN A 64 2.96 3.46 7.02
CA ASN A 64 2.56 3.03 8.35
C ASN A 64 2.26 4.22 9.25
N ALA A 65 1.05 4.29 9.81
CA ALA A 65 0.66 5.34 10.74
C ALA A 65 -0.08 4.79 11.97
N LEU A 66 0.27 5.28 13.15
CA LEU A 66 -0.52 5.08 14.36
C LEU A 66 -1.67 6.10 14.39
N LYS A 67 -2.84 5.68 14.88
CA LYS A 67 -3.94 6.59 15.20
C LYS A 67 -4.08 6.70 16.72
N HIS A 68 -4.86 7.70 17.16
CA HIS A 68 -5.07 8.03 18.59
C HIS A 68 -5.64 6.87 19.44
N CYS A 69 -6.09 5.77 18.84
CA CYS A 69 -6.57 4.58 19.54
C CYS A 69 -5.52 3.45 19.60
N ASP A 70 -4.23 3.77 19.43
CA ASP A 70 -3.10 2.83 19.34
C ASP A 70 -3.28 1.74 18.26
N LYS A 71 -4.14 2.01 17.28
CA LYS A 71 -4.36 1.12 16.15
C LYS A 71 -3.35 1.42 15.06
N ASP A 72 -2.59 0.40 14.70
CA ASP A 72 -1.74 0.38 13.53
C ASP A 72 -2.60 0.46 12.27
N LYS A 73 -2.36 1.48 11.45
CA LYS A 73 -3.06 1.68 10.17
C LYS A 73 -2.04 1.84 9.05
N PRO A 74 -1.63 0.74 8.41
CA PRO A 74 -0.94 0.82 7.14
C PRO A 74 -1.91 1.34 6.07
N ARG A 75 -1.40 2.15 5.14
CA ARG A 75 -2.13 2.66 3.98
C ARG A 75 -1.30 2.43 2.74
N LEU A 76 -1.92 1.84 1.72
CA LEU A 76 -1.27 1.67 0.42
C LEU A 76 -1.38 2.97 -0.38
N LEU A 77 -0.24 3.59 -0.69
CA LEU A 77 -0.19 4.82 -1.46
C LEU A 77 0.62 4.60 -2.73
N PRO A 78 0.23 5.20 -3.87
CA PRO A 78 1.13 5.35 -5.01
C PRO A 78 2.42 6.04 -4.56
N TYR A 79 3.54 5.49 -5.00
CA TYR A 79 4.84 6.15 -4.86
C TYR A 79 4.93 7.19 -5.97
N GLY A 80 5.16 8.48 -5.69
CA GLY A 80 5.43 9.54 -6.68
C GLY A 80 4.29 9.93 -7.66
N ASP A 81 4.62 10.78 -8.64
CA ASP A 81 3.70 11.33 -9.66
C ASP A 81 3.63 10.44 -10.92
N PHE A 82 3.33 9.15 -10.76
CA PHE A 82 3.30 8.21 -11.90
C PHE A 82 1.99 8.23 -12.68
N THR A 83 1.10 9.17 -12.43
CA THR A 83 -0.12 9.33 -13.23
C THR A 83 0.17 10.26 -14.40
N TYR A 84 0.37 9.70 -15.58
CA TYR A 84 0.26 10.48 -16.82
C TYR A 84 -1.18 10.98 -16.91
N VAL A 85 -1.38 12.30 -16.99
CA VAL A 85 -2.70 12.89 -17.23
C VAL A 85 -2.93 12.87 -18.74
N PRO A 86 -3.84 12.04 -19.27
CA PRO A 86 -4.12 12.05 -20.70
C PRO A 86 -4.71 13.42 -21.08
N PRO A 87 -4.34 13.98 -22.25
CA PRO A 87 -4.82 15.29 -22.70
C PRO A 87 -6.35 15.33 -22.90
N ASN A 88 -7.00 14.16 -23.02
CA ASN A 88 -8.44 14.00 -22.97
C ASN A 88 -8.85 13.25 -21.70
N LYS A 89 -9.84 13.77 -20.98
CA LYS A 89 -10.31 13.37 -19.63
C LYS A 89 -10.95 11.97 -19.55
N THR A 90 -10.28 10.94 -20.02
CA THR A 90 -10.66 9.53 -19.82
C THR A 90 -9.77 8.97 -18.72
N LYS A 91 -10.37 8.55 -17.60
CA LYS A 91 -9.64 8.08 -16.42
C LYS A 91 -8.76 6.89 -16.81
N PRO A 92 -7.43 6.92 -16.59
CA PRO A 92 -6.60 5.72 -16.77
C PRO A 92 -6.99 4.69 -15.70
N HIS A 93 -7.15 3.44 -16.11
CA HIS A 93 -7.30 2.32 -15.20
C HIS A 93 -5.90 1.96 -14.68
N CYS A 94 -5.69 2.16 -13.38
CA CYS A 94 -4.40 2.00 -12.73
C CYS A 94 -4.20 0.52 -12.31
N LEU A 95 -3.05 -0.08 -12.63
CA LEU A 95 -2.70 -1.46 -12.24
C LEU A 95 -1.57 -1.50 -11.23
N LEU A 96 -1.74 -2.36 -10.23
CA LEU A 96 -0.77 -2.60 -9.19
C LEU A 96 0.15 -3.76 -9.59
N THR A 97 1.43 -3.61 -9.29
CA THR A 97 2.38 -4.70 -9.38
C THR A 97 3.21 -4.74 -8.11
N ASP A 98 3.50 -5.96 -7.65
CA ASP A 98 4.41 -6.24 -6.53
C ASP A 98 5.80 -5.61 -6.71
#